data_AF-A0A9D9TUP7-F1
#
_entry.id   AF-A0A9D9TUP7-F1
#
_cell.length_a   1.000
_cell.length_b   1.000
_cell.length_c   1.000
_cell.angle_alpha   90.00
_cell.angle_beta   90.00
_cell.angle_gamma   90.00
#
_symmetry.space_group_name_H-M   'P 1'
#
loop_
_entity.id
_entity.type
_entity.pdbx_description
1 polymer ?
#
loop_
_entity_poly.entity_id
_entity_poly.type
_entity_poly.pdbx_seq_one_letter_code
_entity_poly.pdbx_strand_id
1 'polypeptide(L)'
;MKKLLFIGMSVFFMHSISFAQWPSNVKIVEGVQKDSIMVAGNLADGKIMEDLSWAANSSNACFVSFQNPKFRGNHVFFATTILPHTELIISVKPDDETANLSLYAYMMGADSYNLVPNLSSCITCEADYKWDRPWKGKTQNSERYVNFNNPTGKPFNILIGVSSPVGISEGAFKLKIKTK
;
A
#
# COMPACT_ATOMS: atom_id res chain seq x y z
N MET A 1 72.05 16.55 2.60
CA MET A 1 71.13 15.41 2.85
C MET A 1 69.72 15.98 2.96
N LYS A 2 68.90 15.85 1.90
CA LYS A 2 67.52 16.39 1.85
C LYS A 2 66.54 15.30 2.29
N LYS A 3 65.84 15.53 3.40
CA LYS A 3 64.74 14.66 3.86
C LYS A 3 63.47 15.03 3.08
N LEU A 4 62.97 14.12 2.25
CA LEU A 4 61.64 14.23 1.63
C LEU A 4 60.60 13.79 2.66
N LEU A 5 59.71 14.69 3.06
CA LEU A 5 58.49 14.36 3.78
C LEU A 5 57.44 13.89 2.77
N PHE A 6 57.00 12.64 2.86
CA PHE A 6 55.80 12.16 2.18
C PHE A 6 54.58 12.47 3.04
N ILE A 7 53.75 13.41 2.58
CA ILE A 7 52.43 13.67 3.16
C ILE A 7 51.45 12.69 2.51
N GLY A 8 51.04 11.67 3.25
CA GLY A 8 50.01 10.72 2.83
C GLY A 8 48.64 11.38 2.85
N MET A 9 48.05 11.61 1.68
CA MET A 9 46.68 12.11 1.53
C MET A 9 45.70 10.95 1.76
N SER A 10 45.14 10.88 2.96
CA SER A 10 44.14 9.87 3.31
C SER A 10 42.79 10.25 2.71
N VAL A 11 42.34 9.50 1.70
CA VAL A 11 41.04 9.68 1.05
C VAL A 11 39.96 9.02 1.89
N PHE A 12 39.15 9.81 2.60
CA PHE A 12 37.96 9.32 3.30
C PHE A 12 36.82 9.07 2.30
N PHE A 13 36.58 7.80 1.96
CA PHE A 13 35.38 7.38 1.25
C PHE A 13 34.17 7.46 2.21
N MET A 14 33.38 8.53 2.11
CA MET A 14 32.06 8.61 2.73
C MET A 14 31.15 7.54 2.11
N HIS A 15 30.95 6.43 2.82
CA HIS A 15 29.94 5.45 2.48
C HIS A 15 28.58 5.97 2.95
N SER A 16 27.71 6.31 2.01
CA SER A 16 26.31 6.65 2.30
C SER A 16 25.59 5.40 2.79
N ILE A 17 25.23 5.37 4.08
CA ILE A 17 24.35 4.33 4.63
C ILE A 17 22.92 4.67 4.17
N SER A 18 22.44 3.97 3.13
CA SER A 18 21.05 4.05 2.71
C SER A 18 20.21 3.15 3.61
N PHE A 19 19.40 3.74 4.48
CA PHE A 19 18.36 3.01 5.20
C PHE A 19 17.21 2.67 4.25
N ALA A 20 16.66 1.46 4.37
CA ALA A 20 15.47 1.08 3.63
C ALA A 20 14.30 1.98 4.06
N GLN A 21 13.58 2.54 3.09
CA GLN A 21 12.46 3.45 3.31
C GLN A 21 11.42 3.24 2.22
N TRP A 22 10.20 3.74 2.45
CA TRP A 22 9.16 3.72 1.44
C TRP A 22 9.59 4.51 0.19
N PRO A 23 9.23 4.05 -1.02
CA PRO A 23 9.40 4.84 -2.23
C PRO A 23 8.67 6.19 -2.13
N SER A 24 9.20 7.21 -2.79
CA SER A 24 8.66 8.60 -2.73
C SER A 24 7.21 8.76 -3.22
N ASN A 25 6.68 7.80 -3.98
CA ASN A 25 5.30 7.77 -4.44
C ASN A 25 4.33 7.10 -3.44
N VAL A 26 4.79 6.76 -2.23
CA VAL A 26 3.97 6.20 -1.15
C VAL A 26 3.76 7.27 -0.08
N LYS A 27 2.50 7.59 0.20
CA LYS A 27 2.11 8.54 1.25
C LYS A 27 2.05 7.83 2.61
N ILE A 28 2.94 8.19 3.54
CA ILE A 28 2.96 7.59 4.89
C ILE A 28 1.83 8.20 5.74
N VAL A 29 1.03 7.36 6.37
CA VAL A 29 -0.06 7.73 7.28
C VAL A 29 0.35 7.36 8.70
N GLU A 30 0.94 8.33 9.40
CA GLU A 30 1.37 8.20 10.80
C GLU A 30 0.21 8.39 11.78
N GLY A 31 0.40 8.00 13.05
CA GLY A 31 -0.52 8.37 14.14
C GLY A 31 -1.77 7.50 14.30
N VAL A 32 -1.85 6.35 13.64
CA VAL A 32 -3.03 5.46 13.64
C VAL A 32 -3.36 4.85 15.04
N GLN A 33 -2.55 5.14 16.06
CA GLN A 33 -2.51 4.42 17.34
C GLN A 33 -3.65 4.70 18.34
N LYS A 34 -4.56 5.65 18.09
CA LYS A 34 -5.57 6.02 19.10
C LYS A 34 -7.01 6.21 18.61
N ASP A 35 -7.25 6.24 17.31
CA ASP A 35 -8.58 6.54 16.75
C ASP A 35 -8.68 6.03 15.29
N SER A 36 -9.50 6.72 14.49
CA SER A 36 -9.43 6.66 13.03
C SER A 36 -8.78 7.92 12.45
N ILE A 37 -7.91 7.74 11.47
CA ILE A 37 -7.38 8.81 10.63
C ILE A 37 -8.09 8.80 9.29
N MET A 38 -8.37 9.99 8.76
CA MET A 38 -8.85 10.16 7.39
C MET A 38 -7.85 10.96 6.58
N VAL A 39 -7.56 10.48 5.37
CA VAL A 39 -6.63 11.09 4.43
C VAL A 39 -7.34 11.26 3.08
N ALA A 40 -7.25 12.44 2.50
CA ALA A 40 -7.74 12.69 1.15
C ALA A 40 -6.75 12.16 0.11
N GLY A 41 -7.27 11.64 -1.00
CA GLY A 41 -6.47 11.23 -2.15
C GLY A 41 -7.19 11.46 -3.46
N ASN A 42 -6.45 11.39 -4.56
CA ASN A 42 -7.00 11.45 -5.91
C ASN A 42 -6.28 10.44 -6.80
N LEU A 43 -7.02 9.66 -7.59
CA LEU A 43 -6.44 8.71 -8.55
C LEU A 43 -5.50 9.39 -9.56
N ALA A 44 -5.65 10.69 -9.81
CA ALA A 44 -4.75 11.47 -10.65
C ALA A 44 -3.31 11.55 -10.10
N ASP A 45 -3.12 11.35 -8.78
CA ASP A 45 -1.80 11.29 -8.15
C ASP A 45 -1.08 9.95 -8.41
N GLY A 46 -1.81 8.96 -8.94
CA GLY A 46 -1.35 7.61 -9.16
C GLY A 46 -0.82 7.37 -10.57
N LYS A 47 -0.47 6.12 -10.84
CA LYS A 47 -0.07 5.64 -12.17
C LYS A 47 -0.67 4.29 -12.47
N ILE A 48 -0.90 4.01 -13.74
CA ILE A 48 -1.30 2.67 -14.22
C ILE A 48 -0.21 1.67 -13.83
N MET A 49 -0.64 0.51 -13.35
CA MET A 49 0.23 -0.64 -13.10
C MET A 49 -0.10 -1.74 -14.11
N GLU A 50 0.79 -1.91 -15.09
CA GLU A 50 0.56 -2.89 -16.16
C GLU A 50 0.77 -4.34 -15.71
N ASP A 51 1.66 -4.55 -14.75
CA ASP A 51 1.90 -5.87 -14.18
C ASP A 51 1.07 -6.07 -12.90
N LEU A 52 0.04 -6.91 -12.99
CA LEU A 52 -0.75 -7.37 -11.85
C LEU A 52 -0.50 -8.85 -11.53
N SER A 53 0.52 -9.48 -12.13
CA SER A 53 0.84 -10.89 -11.90
C SER A 53 1.24 -11.16 -10.45
N TRP A 54 1.78 -10.15 -9.77
CA TRP A 54 2.08 -10.21 -8.34
C TRP A 54 0.85 -10.55 -7.49
N ALA A 55 -0.35 -10.10 -7.87
CA ALA A 55 -1.53 -10.20 -7.01
C ALA A 55 -2.07 -11.63 -6.94
N ALA A 56 -2.05 -12.35 -8.06
CA ALA A 56 -2.61 -13.70 -8.16
C ALA A 56 -1.59 -14.82 -7.90
N ASN A 57 -0.30 -14.48 -7.75
CA ASN A 57 0.71 -15.48 -7.44
C ASN A 57 0.43 -16.12 -6.06
N SER A 58 0.86 -17.36 -5.84
CA SER A 58 0.57 -18.09 -4.61
C SER A 58 1.28 -17.53 -3.37
N SER A 59 2.31 -16.71 -3.54
CA SER A 59 3.05 -16.07 -2.46
C SER A 59 2.36 -14.82 -1.89
N ASN A 60 1.42 -14.23 -2.63
CA ASN A 60 0.67 -13.04 -2.23
C ASN A 60 -0.83 -13.30 -2.14
N ALA A 61 -1.40 -14.00 -3.13
CA ALA A 61 -2.80 -14.42 -3.20
C ALA A 61 -3.83 -13.32 -2.86
N CYS A 62 -3.60 -12.09 -3.31
CA CYS A 62 -4.43 -10.93 -2.98
C CYS A 62 -5.79 -10.93 -3.69
N PHE A 63 -5.76 -11.20 -5.00
CA PHE A 63 -6.94 -11.37 -5.82
C PHE A 63 -6.59 -12.21 -7.04
N VAL A 64 -7.57 -12.99 -7.52
CA VAL A 64 -7.40 -13.85 -8.68
C VAL A 64 -7.27 -13.03 -9.97
N SER A 65 -6.54 -13.54 -10.95
CA SER A 65 -6.23 -12.83 -12.20
C SER A 65 -7.44 -12.36 -13.01
N PHE A 66 -8.59 -13.05 -12.90
CA PHE A 66 -9.86 -12.63 -13.51
C PHE A 66 -10.36 -11.27 -12.99
N GLN A 67 -9.88 -10.83 -11.82
CA GLN A 67 -10.27 -9.56 -11.21
C GLN A 67 -9.36 -8.40 -11.62
N ASN A 68 -8.27 -8.68 -12.36
CA ASN A 68 -7.34 -7.66 -12.86
C ASN A 68 -8.03 -6.44 -13.49
N PRO A 69 -9.09 -6.56 -14.34
CA PRO A 69 -9.75 -5.40 -14.94
C PRO A 69 -10.28 -4.36 -13.95
N LYS A 70 -10.50 -4.74 -12.68
CA LYS A 70 -10.97 -3.87 -11.61
C LYS A 70 -9.86 -3.04 -10.96
N PHE A 71 -8.60 -3.33 -11.30
CA PHE A 71 -7.40 -2.72 -10.76
C PHE A 71 -6.47 -2.23 -11.89
N ARG A 72 -7.03 -1.85 -13.05
CA ARG A 72 -6.25 -1.45 -14.25
C ARG A 72 -6.21 0.07 -14.48
N GLY A 73 -6.85 0.85 -13.61
CA GLY A 73 -6.71 2.30 -13.58
C GLY A 73 -5.45 2.73 -12.82
N ASN A 74 -5.44 3.97 -12.37
CA ASN A 74 -4.31 4.52 -11.60
C ASN A 74 -4.24 3.94 -10.19
N HIS A 75 -3.03 3.64 -9.72
CA HIS A 75 -2.76 3.21 -8.35
C HIS A 75 -2.14 4.34 -7.54
N VAL A 76 -2.77 4.66 -6.40
CA VAL A 76 -2.26 5.58 -5.39
C VAL A 76 -1.88 4.77 -4.15
N PHE A 77 -0.69 5.03 -3.62
CA PHE A 77 -0.14 4.24 -2.53
C PHE A 77 -0.09 5.00 -1.22
N PHE A 78 -0.46 4.30 -0.16
CA PHE A 78 -0.32 4.75 1.21
C PHE A 78 0.36 3.67 2.03
N ALA A 79 1.06 4.05 3.09
CA ALA A 79 1.65 3.10 4.02
C ALA A 79 1.33 3.47 5.46
N THR A 80 1.19 2.46 6.31
CA THR A 80 1.04 2.62 7.75
C THR A 80 1.64 1.42 8.47
N THR A 81 1.59 1.42 9.79
CA THR A 81 2.08 0.32 10.64
C THR A 81 0.92 -0.20 11.48
N ILE A 82 0.69 -1.52 11.45
CA ILE A 82 -0.20 -2.18 12.40
C ILE A 82 0.58 -2.53 13.66
N LEU A 83 0.06 -2.12 14.82
CA LEU A 83 0.71 -2.35 16.11
C LEU A 83 0.47 -3.77 16.63
N PRO A 84 1.30 -4.25 17.58
CA PRO A 84 1.04 -5.50 18.29
C PRO A 84 -0.36 -5.56 18.89
N HIS A 85 -1.01 -6.72 18.78
CA HIS A 85 -2.32 -7.00 19.39
C HIS A 85 -3.44 -6.03 19.01
N THR A 86 -3.45 -5.57 17.75
CA THR A 86 -4.49 -4.67 17.22
C THR A 86 -5.15 -5.22 15.96
N GLU A 87 -6.36 -4.72 15.69
CA GLU A 87 -7.04 -4.87 14.40
C GLU A 87 -6.95 -3.55 13.63
N LEU A 88 -6.69 -3.63 12.32
CA LEU A 88 -6.61 -2.47 11.42
C LEU A 88 -7.66 -2.59 10.32
N ILE A 89 -8.63 -1.68 10.34
CA ILE A 89 -9.65 -1.56 9.30
C ILE A 89 -9.27 -0.40 8.39
N ILE A 90 -9.16 -0.69 7.10
CA ILE A 90 -8.90 0.30 6.07
C ILE A 90 -10.12 0.38 5.18
N SER A 91 -10.69 1.57 5.02
CA SER A 91 -11.78 1.79 4.08
C SER A 91 -11.51 2.98 3.17
N VAL A 92 -12.05 2.92 1.95
CA VAL A 92 -11.98 4.02 1.00
C VAL A 92 -13.37 4.31 0.46
N LYS A 93 -13.75 5.59 0.47
CA LYS A 93 -15.00 6.07 -0.11
C LYS A 93 -14.68 7.14 -1.16
N PRO A 94 -15.17 7.02 -2.40
CA PRO A 94 -15.06 8.09 -3.37
C PRO A 94 -15.93 9.29 -2.96
N ASP A 95 -15.51 10.49 -3.33
CA ASP A 95 -16.34 11.69 -3.11
C ASP A 95 -17.58 11.69 -4.03
N ASP A 96 -17.46 11.13 -5.23
CA ASP A 96 -18.58 10.78 -6.10
C ASP A 96 -19.03 9.33 -5.84
N GLU A 97 -20.23 9.14 -5.29
CA GLU A 97 -20.74 7.81 -4.95
C GLU A 97 -21.01 6.92 -6.18
N THR A 98 -21.00 7.46 -7.40
CA THR A 98 -21.10 6.68 -8.64
C THR A 98 -19.75 6.12 -9.10
N ALA A 99 -18.65 6.67 -8.58
CA ALA A 99 -17.30 6.22 -8.94
C ALA A 99 -17.01 4.82 -8.39
N ASN A 100 -16.29 4.03 -9.18
CA ASN A 100 -15.89 2.68 -8.80
C ASN A 100 -14.42 2.67 -8.40
N LEU A 101 -14.18 2.57 -7.09
CA LEU A 101 -12.85 2.30 -6.55
C LEU A 101 -12.66 0.80 -6.29
N SER A 102 -11.39 0.43 -6.28
CA SER A 102 -10.90 -0.84 -5.80
C SER A 102 -9.82 -0.59 -4.75
N LEU A 103 -9.77 -1.44 -3.74
CA LEU A 103 -8.86 -1.35 -2.61
C LEU A 103 -8.12 -2.67 -2.49
N TYR A 104 -6.82 -2.60 -2.26
CA TYR A 104 -6.08 -3.71 -1.71
C TYR A 104 -5.10 -3.22 -0.65
N ALA A 105 -4.68 -4.11 0.22
CA ALA A 105 -3.58 -3.87 1.11
C ALA A 105 -2.84 -5.17 1.40
N TYR A 106 -1.59 -5.07 1.82
CA TYR A 106 -0.81 -6.21 2.25
C TYR A 106 0.08 -5.91 3.44
N MET A 107 0.26 -6.92 4.27
CA MET A 107 1.07 -6.89 5.48
C MET A 107 2.44 -7.51 5.24
N MET A 108 3.50 -6.87 5.73
CA MET A 108 4.88 -7.32 5.62
C MET A 108 5.64 -7.09 6.92
N GLY A 109 6.85 -7.65 7.02
CA GLY A 109 7.77 -7.37 8.12
C GLY A 109 7.98 -5.86 8.35
N ALA A 110 8.23 -5.47 9.60
CA ALA A 110 8.40 -4.07 9.99
C ALA A 110 9.50 -3.31 9.20
N ASP A 111 10.53 -4.04 8.74
CA ASP A 111 11.65 -3.49 7.97
C ASP A 111 11.50 -3.72 6.45
N SER A 112 10.32 -4.18 6.00
CA SER A 112 10.03 -4.42 4.58
C SER A 112 9.28 -3.25 3.96
N TYR A 113 9.75 -2.81 2.79
CA TYR A 113 9.24 -1.66 2.05
C TYR A 113 8.91 -2.01 0.60
N ASN A 114 8.64 -3.30 0.31
CA ASN A 114 8.37 -3.77 -1.04
C ASN A 114 7.09 -3.13 -1.61
N LEU A 115 7.21 -2.56 -2.80
CA LEU A 115 6.12 -1.92 -3.53
C LEU A 115 5.82 -2.73 -4.79
N VAL A 116 4.54 -3.03 -4.99
CA VAL A 116 4.02 -3.65 -6.21
C VAL A 116 4.32 -2.81 -7.47
N PRO A 117 4.62 -3.46 -8.62
CA PRO A 117 4.55 -4.89 -8.87
C PRO A 117 5.72 -5.72 -8.31
N ASN A 118 6.75 -5.08 -7.74
CA ASN A 118 7.93 -5.75 -7.19
C ASN A 118 7.68 -6.28 -5.76
N LEU A 119 6.69 -7.16 -5.61
CA LEU A 119 6.33 -7.83 -4.35
C LEU A 119 6.51 -9.35 -4.48
N SER A 120 7.56 -9.89 -3.85
CA SER A 120 7.85 -11.33 -3.88
C SER A 120 6.87 -12.15 -3.03
N SER A 121 6.50 -11.64 -1.85
CA SER A 121 5.63 -12.30 -0.88
C SER A 121 5.14 -11.29 0.16
N CYS A 122 3.95 -11.50 0.71
CA CYS A 122 3.45 -10.79 1.89
C CYS A 122 2.95 -11.79 2.94
N ILE A 123 2.78 -11.34 4.18
CA ILE A 123 2.25 -12.15 5.28
C ILE A 123 0.76 -12.41 5.08
N THR A 124 0.00 -11.37 4.72
CA THR A 124 -1.41 -11.47 4.34
C THR A 124 -1.73 -10.36 3.35
N CYS A 125 -2.67 -10.61 2.44
CA CYS A 125 -3.16 -9.64 1.46
C CYS A 125 -4.68 -9.67 1.45
N GLU A 126 -5.30 -8.51 1.36
CA GLU A 126 -6.74 -8.36 1.34
C GLU A 126 -7.12 -7.39 0.23
N ALA A 127 -8.25 -7.63 -0.42
CA ALA A 127 -8.74 -6.78 -1.50
C ALA A 127 -10.27 -6.70 -1.52
N ASP A 128 -10.79 -5.53 -1.90
CA ASP A 128 -12.21 -5.29 -2.08
C ASP A 128 -12.46 -4.42 -3.32
N TYR A 129 -13.51 -4.76 -4.06
CA TYR A 129 -13.82 -4.21 -5.37
C TYR A 129 -15.29 -4.43 -5.73
N LYS A 130 -15.76 -3.74 -6.77
CA LYS A 130 -17.14 -3.89 -7.26
C LYS A 130 -17.45 -5.35 -7.62
N TRP A 131 -18.59 -5.88 -7.19
CA TRP A 131 -18.99 -7.25 -7.51
C TRP A 131 -19.49 -7.36 -8.96
N ASP A 132 -19.26 -8.52 -9.58
CA ASP A 132 -19.72 -8.77 -10.96
C ASP A 132 -21.23 -9.01 -11.06
N ARG A 133 -21.88 -9.30 -9.92
CA ARG A 133 -23.32 -9.53 -9.83
C ARG A 133 -23.85 -9.15 -8.45
N PRO A 134 -25.15 -8.83 -8.33
CA PRO A 134 -25.81 -8.69 -7.03
C PRO A 134 -25.76 -10.01 -6.26
N TRP A 135 -25.61 -9.92 -4.94
CA TRP A 135 -25.65 -11.08 -4.05
C TRP A 135 -26.92 -11.03 -3.21
N LYS A 136 -27.63 -12.17 -3.09
CA LYS A 136 -28.90 -12.23 -2.37
C LYS A 136 -28.72 -11.73 -0.93
N GLY A 137 -29.52 -10.73 -0.54
CA GLY A 137 -29.48 -10.15 0.80
C GLY A 137 -28.30 -9.19 1.05
N LYS A 138 -27.55 -8.80 0.01
CA LYS A 138 -26.48 -7.80 0.12
C LYS A 138 -26.72 -6.65 -0.85
N THR A 139 -26.48 -5.44 -0.36
CA THR A 139 -26.42 -4.23 -1.19
C THR A 139 -24.97 -3.78 -1.24
N GLN A 140 -24.44 -3.59 -2.45
CA GLN A 140 -23.11 -3.02 -2.61
C GLN A 140 -23.21 -1.49 -2.66
N ASN A 141 -22.43 -0.82 -1.84
CA ASN A 141 -22.27 0.63 -1.86
C ASN A 141 -20.96 1.03 -2.57
N SER A 142 -20.63 2.32 -2.55
CA SER A 142 -19.41 2.87 -3.15
C SER A 142 -18.15 2.72 -2.28
N GLU A 143 -18.31 2.34 -1.01
CA GLU A 143 -17.19 2.12 -0.09
C GLU A 143 -16.52 0.76 -0.35
N ARG A 144 -15.20 0.70 -0.19
CA ARG A 144 -14.43 -0.54 -0.14
C ARG A 144 -13.74 -0.64 1.19
N TYR A 145 -13.59 -1.85 1.73
CA TYR A 145 -12.85 -2.04 2.96
C TYR A 145 -12.07 -3.35 3.00
N VAL A 146 -10.97 -3.33 3.74
CA VAL A 146 -10.15 -4.50 4.07
C VAL A 146 -9.79 -4.47 5.55
N ASN A 147 -9.44 -5.63 6.11
CA ASN A 147 -9.18 -5.77 7.54
C ASN A 147 -7.95 -6.64 7.81
N PHE A 148 -7.13 -6.23 8.76
CA PHE A 148 -5.95 -6.95 9.20
C PHE A 148 -5.99 -7.17 10.70
N ASN A 149 -5.53 -8.34 11.14
CA ASN A 149 -5.31 -8.62 12.55
C ASN A 149 -3.82 -8.87 12.78
N ASN A 150 -3.26 -8.20 13.79
CA ASN A 150 -1.92 -8.52 14.28
C ASN A 150 -2.02 -9.17 15.67
N PRO A 151 -2.02 -10.50 15.76
CA PRO A 151 -2.09 -11.19 17.05
C PRO A 151 -0.74 -11.25 17.76
N THR A 152 0.34 -10.76 17.15
CA THR A 152 1.71 -10.92 17.62
C THR A 152 2.18 -9.76 18.48
N GLY A 153 3.29 -9.95 19.20
CA GLY A 153 3.98 -8.90 19.96
C GLY A 153 4.86 -7.94 19.15
N LYS A 154 4.81 -7.99 17.81
CA LYS A 154 5.67 -7.18 16.93
C LYS A 154 4.82 -6.34 15.96
N PRO A 155 5.23 -5.12 15.60
CA PRO A 155 4.55 -4.35 14.57
C PRO A 155 4.82 -4.92 13.16
N PHE A 156 3.95 -4.58 12.22
CA PHE A 156 4.12 -4.90 10.79
C PHE A 156 3.81 -3.70 9.91
N ASN A 157 4.45 -3.63 8.75
CA ASN A 157 4.14 -2.63 7.74
C ASN A 157 2.92 -3.05 6.92
N ILE A 158 2.05 -2.08 6.63
CA ILE A 158 0.91 -2.24 5.74
C ILE A 158 1.10 -1.29 4.56
N LEU A 159 1.13 -1.83 3.35
CA LEU A 159 0.98 -1.05 2.12
C LEU A 159 -0.48 -1.12 1.69
N ILE A 160 -1.02 0.02 1.28
CA ILE A 160 -2.40 0.20 0.84
C ILE A 160 -2.36 0.73 -0.59
N GLY A 161 -3.03 0.04 -1.50
CA GLY A 161 -3.24 0.49 -2.87
C GLY A 161 -4.71 0.85 -3.10
N VAL A 162 -4.97 2.12 -3.40
CA VAL A 162 -6.26 2.55 -3.94
C VAL A 162 -6.14 2.60 -5.46
N SER A 163 -7.05 1.92 -6.15
CA SER A 163 -7.07 1.82 -7.61
C SER A 163 -8.49 1.94 -8.14
N SER A 164 -8.64 1.76 -9.43
CA SER A 164 -9.89 1.82 -10.17
C SER A 164 -9.89 0.82 -11.34
N PRO A 165 -11.07 0.53 -11.91
CA PRO A 165 -11.17 -0.20 -13.16
C PRO A 165 -10.45 0.47 -14.34
N VAL A 166 -10.26 -0.30 -15.41
CA VAL A 166 -9.69 0.17 -16.68
C VAL A 166 -10.36 1.47 -17.16
N GLY A 167 -9.55 2.41 -17.64
CA GLY A 167 -10.02 3.68 -18.21
C GLY A 167 -10.34 4.78 -17.19
N ILE A 168 -10.19 4.53 -15.88
CA ILE A 168 -10.40 5.54 -14.83
C ILE A 168 -9.05 6.00 -14.29
N SER A 169 -8.66 7.24 -14.61
CA SER A 169 -7.39 7.85 -14.19
C SER A 169 -7.52 8.93 -13.11
N GLU A 170 -8.74 9.37 -12.81
CA GLU A 170 -9.01 10.44 -11.86
C GLU A 170 -10.20 10.09 -10.97
N GLY A 171 -10.28 10.74 -9.81
CA GLY A 171 -11.35 10.55 -8.84
C GLY A 171 -10.86 10.84 -7.43
N ALA A 172 -11.48 11.81 -6.78
CA ALA A 172 -11.19 12.16 -5.39
C ALA A 172 -11.83 11.15 -4.43
N PHE A 173 -11.14 10.84 -3.35
CA PHE A 173 -11.58 9.87 -2.35
C PHE A 173 -11.04 10.19 -0.96
N LYS A 174 -11.68 9.58 0.04
CA LYS A 174 -11.25 9.58 1.44
C LYS A 174 -10.85 8.18 1.85
N LEU A 175 -9.58 8.02 2.21
CA LEU A 175 -9.04 6.83 2.85
C LEU A 175 -9.19 6.98 4.36
N LYS A 176 -9.82 6.02 5.02
CA LYS A 176 -9.95 5.93 6.46
C LYS A 176 -9.17 4.74 6.98
N ILE A 177 -8.33 4.95 7.98
CA ILE A 177 -7.61 3.89 8.69
C ILE A 177 -8.04 3.94 10.15
N LYS A 178 -8.58 2.84 10.66
CA LYS A 178 -9.07 2.73 12.02
C LYS A 178 -8.40 1.55 12.73
N THR A 179 -7.86 1.81 13.91
CA THR A 179 -7.39 0.76 14.83
C THR A 179 -8.47 0.40 15.84
N LYS A 180 -8.51 -0.88 16.21
CA LYS A 180 -9.29 -1.40 17.33
C LYS A 180 -8.39 -2.23 18.25
#